data_AF-A0A514Y9Q9-F1
#
_entry.id   AF-A0A514Y9Q9-F1
#
_cell.length_a   1.000
_cell.length_b   1.000
_cell.length_c   1.000
_cell.angle_alpha   90.00
_cell.angle_beta   90.00
_cell.angle_gamma   90.00
#
_symmetry.space_group_name_H-M   'P 1'
#
loop_
_entity.id
_entity.type
_entity.pdbx_description
1 polymer ?
#
loop_
_entity_poly.entity_id
_entity_poly.type
_entity_poly.pdbx_seq_one_letter_code
_entity_poly.pdbx_strand_id
1 'polypeptide(L)'
;ADTLSYKQLLSEDQWLEIEDAIYSEDSQLEGVEVGIGAEALLRLLADINLEQEAESLREEITNAKGQKRAKLIKRLRVIDNFIATGSKPEWMVLEVIPVIPPDLRPMVQLDGGRFATSDLNDLYRRVINRNNRLSRLQEILAPEIIVRNEKRMLQEAVDALIDNGRRGRTVVGANNRPLKSLSDIIEGKQGRFRQNLLGKRVDYSGRSVIVVGPKLKIHQCGLPREMAIELFQPFVINRLIRSGMVNNIKAAKKLIARNDPCIWEVLQEVIEGHPVMLNRAPTLHRLGIQAFEPIL
;
A
#
# COMPACT_ATOMS: atom_id res chain seq x y z
N ALA A 1 -20.68 -1.39 46.45
CA ALA A 1 -20.85 -2.40 45.38
C ALA A 1 -21.88 -1.99 44.32
N ASP A 2 -22.92 -1.20 44.65
CA ASP A 2 -24.07 -0.92 43.75
C ASP A 2 -23.88 0.12 42.62
N THR A 3 -22.67 0.64 42.38
CA THR A 3 -22.46 1.78 41.45
C THR A 3 -21.60 1.47 40.23
N LEU A 4 -21.12 0.24 40.06
CA LEU A 4 -20.29 -0.14 38.91
C LEU A 4 -21.12 -0.84 37.83
N SER A 5 -21.07 -0.31 36.62
CA SER A 5 -21.71 -0.87 35.44
C SER A 5 -20.68 -1.42 34.45
N TYR A 6 -21.03 -2.49 33.74
CA TYR A 6 -20.17 -3.05 32.69
C TYR A 6 -19.93 -2.01 31.59
N LYS A 7 -18.67 -1.86 31.15
CA LYS A 7 -18.19 -0.82 30.21
C LYS A 7 -18.18 0.62 30.74
N GLN A 8 -18.32 0.82 32.06
CA GLN A 8 -18.17 2.13 32.65
C GLN A 8 -16.73 2.66 32.50
N LEU A 9 -16.59 3.89 32.02
CA LEU A 9 -15.32 4.60 32.02
C LEU A 9 -15.07 5.13 33.44
N LEU A 10 -13.90 4.81 33.99
CA LEU A 10 -13.44 5.26 35.29
C LEU A 10 -12.32 6.29 35.12
N SER A 11 -12.33 7.36 35.92
CA SER A 11 -11.16 8.25 36.03
C SER A 11 -10.05 7.62 36.88
N GLU A 12 -8.85 8.18 36.85
CA GLU A 12 -7.73 7.69 37.69
C GLU A 12 -8.07 7.78 39.18
N ASP A 13 -8.69 8.87 39.63
CA ASP A 13 -9.12 9.04 41.04
C ASP A 13 -10.17 7.98 41.45
N GLN A 14 -11.16 7.76 40.58
CA GLN A 14 -12.18 6.73 40.82
C GLN A 14 -11.59 5.33 40.85
N TRP A 15 -10.61 5.05 39.99
CA TRP A 15 -9.90 3.77 40.00
C TRP A 15 -9.13 3.57 41.30
N LEU A 16 -8.41 4.59 41.79
CA LEU A 16 -7.69 4.53 43.06
C LEU A 16 -8.64 4.25 44.23
N GLU A 17 -9.79 4.94 44.29
CA GLU A 17 -10.81 4.69 45.31
C GLU A 17 -11.36 3.26 45.26
N ILE A 18 -11.57 2.73 44.06
CA ILE A 18 -12.05 1.34 43.85
C ILE A 18 -10.96 0.33 44.22
N GLU A 19 -9.70 0.61 43.88
CA GLU A 19 -8.55 -0.23 44.20
C GLU A 19 -8.36 -0.33 45.72
N ASP A 20 -8.39 0.81 46.43
CA ASP A 20 -8.34 0.86 47.89
C ASP A 20 -9.51 0.10 48.54
N ALA A 21 -10.72 0.21 47.95
CA ALA A 21 -11.89 -0.51 48.43
C ALA A 21 -11.81 -2.03 48.20
N ILE A 22 -11.21 -2.49 47.10
CA ILE A 22 -11.03 -3.92 46.78
C ILE A 22 -10.06 -4.58 47.78
N TYR A 23 -8.98 -3.89 48.15
CA TYR A 23 -7.95 -4.42 49.06
C TYR A 23 -8.22 -4.16 50.55
N SER A 24 -9.33 -3.50 50.90
CA SER A 24 -9.76 -3.32 52.29
C SER A 24 -10.22 -4.65 52.93
N GLU A 25 -9.92 -4.85 54.23
CA GLU A 25 -10.25 -6.10 54.96
C GLU A 25 -11.77 -6.39 55.03
N ASP A 26 -12.62 -5.38 54.81
CA ASP A 26 -14.09 -5.46 54.79
C ASP A 26 -14.69 -5.46 53.37
N SER A 27 -13.91 -5.81 52.34
CA SER A 27 -14.34 -5.65 50.95
C SER A 27 -15.50 -6.59 50.55
N GLN A 28 -16.56 -6.01 49.98
CA GLN A 28 -17.67 -6.73 49.34
C GLN A 28 -17.50 -6.81 47.81
N LEU A 29 -16.35 -6.37 47.29
CA LEU A 29 -16.07 -6.23 45.86
C LEU A 29 -15.11 -7.34 45.42
N GLU A 30 -15.66 -8.48 45.01
CA GLU A 30 -14.89 -9.58 44.41
C GLU A 30 -15.10 -9.62 42.89
N GLY A 31 -14.02 -9.86 42.13
CA GLY A 31 -14.10 -10.12 40.68
C GLY A 31 -14.20 -8.91 39.76
N VAL A 32 -13.90 -7.70 40.23
CA VAL A 32 -13.86 -6.49 39.38
C VAL A 32 -12.54 -6.45 38.60
N GLU A 33 -12.59 -6.80 37.32
CA GLU A 33 -11.46 -6.61 36.40
C GLU A 33 -11.52 -5.25 35.72
N VAL A 34 -10.49 -4.42 35.93
CA VAL A 34 -10.32 -3.16 35.21
C VAL A 34 -9.08 -3.26 34.32
N GLY A 35 -9.26 -2.90 33.05
CA GLY A 35 -8.19 -2.85 32.06
C GLY A 35 -8.06 -1.46 31.46
N ILE A 36 -6.88 -1.15 30.92
CA ILE A 36 -6.62 0.11 30.21
C ILE A 36 -6.09 -0.15 28.79
N GLY A 37 -6.39 0.78 27.88
CA GLY A 37 -5.81 0.80 26.54
C GLY A 37 -6.36 -0.28 25.60
N ALA A 38 -5.52 -0.73 24.67
CA ALA A 38 -5.93 -1.66 23.62
C ALA A 38 -6.29 -3.06 24.14
N GLU A 39 -5.69 -3.51 25.25
CA GLU A 39 -5.99 -4.79 25.89
C GLU A 39 -7.41 -4.83 26.45
N ALA A 40 -7.87 -3.73 27.05
CA ALA A 40 -9.25 -3.61 27.51
C ALA A 40 -10.24 -3.65 26.34
N LEU A 41 -9.91 -2.98 25.23
CA LEU A 41 -10.72 -3.03 24.01
C LEU A 41 -10.76 -4.44 23.40
N LEU A 42 -9.65 -5.16 23.40
CA LEU A 42 -9.60 -6.54 22.91
C LEU A 42 -10.57 -7.44 23.68
N ARG A 43 -10.54 -7.40 25.03
CA ARG A 43 -11.48 -8.16 25.87
C ARG A 43 -12.93 -7.76 25.60
N LEU A 44 -13.20 -6.46 25.62
CA LEU A 44 -14.55 -5.94 25.35
C LEU A 44 -15.09 -6.28 23.96
N LEU A 45 -14.22 -6.47 22.97
CA LEU A 45 -14.61 -6.89 21.62
C LEU A 45 -14.82 -8.41 21.54
N ALA A 46 -14.00 -9.20 22.22
CA ALA A 46 -14.11 -10.66 22.29
C ALA A 46 -15.38 -11.12 23.03
N ASP A 47 -15.82 -10.35 24.05
CA ASP A 47 -17.04 -10.65 24.81
C ASP A 47 -18.34 -10.35 24.03
N ILE A 48 -18.27 -9.70 22.87
CA ILE A 48 -19.47 -9.31 22.11
C ILE A 48 -20.05 -10.52 21.39
N ASN A 49 -21.24 -10.91 21.81
CA ASN A 49 -22.08 -11.80 21.01
C ASN A 49 -22.78 -11.00 19.89
N LEU A 50 -22.24 -11.09 18.67
CA LEU A 50 -22.74 -10.35 17.51
C LEU A 50 -24.19 -10.71 17.15
N GLU A 51 -24.59 -11.97 17.31
CA GLU A 51 -25.94 -12.43 16.95
C GLU A 51 -26.99 -11.86 17.92
N GLN A 52 -26.69 -11.91 19.21
CA GLN A 52 -27.57 -11.33 20.25
C GLN A 52 -27.69 -9.80 20.12
N GLU A 53 -26.57 -9.11 19.87
CA GLU A 53 -26.58 -7.67 19.64
C GLU A 53 -27.33 -7.28 18.35
N ALA A 54 -27.21 -8.07 17.28
CA ALA A 54 -27.96 -7.83 16.04
C ALA A 54 -29.47 -7.93 16.28
N GLU A 55 -29.94 -8.92 17.04
CA GLU A 55 -31.35 -9.09 17.33
C GLU A 55 -31.90 -7.99 18.22
N SER A 56 -31.18 -7.64 19.29
CA SER A 56 -31.51 -6.50 20.15
C SER A 56 -31.61 -5.18 19.36
N LEU A 57 -30.67 -4.94 18.43
CA LEU A 57 -30.70 -3.75 17.58
C LEU A 57 -31.91 -3.75 16.62
N ARG A 58 -32.34 -4.90 16.11
CA ARG A 58 -33.54 -5.00 15.25
C ARG A 58 -34.79 -4.63 16.04
N GLU A 59 -34.92 -5.11 17.27
CA GLU A 59 -36.01 -4.73 18.17
C GLU A 59 -35.99 -3.22 18.47
N GLU A 60 -34.84 -2.67 18.86
CA GLU A 60 -34.70 -1.23 19.14
C GLU A 60 -35.03 -0.35 17.92
N ILE A 61 -34.69 -0.80 16.70
CA ILE A 61 -34.96 -0.07 15.46
C ILE A 61 -36.46 0.05 15.19
N THR A 62 -37.27 -0.95 15.57
CA THR A 62 -38.73 -0.88 15.38
C THR A 62 -39.36 0.21 16.26
N ASN A 63 -38.84 0.38 17.48
CA ASN A 63 -39.33 1.36 18.45
C ASN A 63 -38.69 2.75 18.29
N ALA A 64 -37.51 2.86 17.66
CA ALA A 64 -36.80 4.12 17.48
C ALA A 64 -37.33 4.94 16.28
N LYS A 65 -37.35 6.27 16.43
CA LYS A 65 -37.71 7.21 15.36
C LYS A 65 -36.59 8.23 15.10
N GLY A 66 -36.60 8.84 13.90
CA GLY A 66 -35.70 9.93 13.52
C GLY A 66 -34.21 9.56 13.54
N GLN A 67 -33.38 10.43 14.13
CA GLN A 67 -31.92 10.27 14.16
C GLN A 67 -31.45 9.04 14.94
N LYS A 68 -32.15 8.64 16.01
CA LYS A 68 -31.81 7.44 16.80
C LYS A 68 -31.90 6.20 15.93
N ARG A 69 -32.98 6.07 15.15
CA ARG A 69 -33.17 4.96 14.19
C ARG A 69 -32.05 4.93 13.14
N ALA A 70 -31.68 6.07 12.58
CA ALA A 70 -30.59 6.14 11.59
C ALA A 70 -29.23 5.69 12.16
N LYS A 71 -28.91 6.03 13.42
CA LYS A 71 -27.69 5.55 14.10
C LYS A 71 -27.73 4.03 14.33
N LEU A 72 -28.86 3.51 14.81
CA LEU A 72 -29.04 2.07 15.03
C LEU A 72 -28.93 1.26 13.73
N ILE A 73 -29.53 1.73 12.63
CA ILE A 73 -29.41 1.09 11.31
C ILE A 73 -27.94 1.05 10.85
N LYS A 74 -27.19 2.13 11.04
CA LYS A 74 -25.75 2.15 10.70
C LYS A 74 -24.96 1.14 11.54
N ARG A 75 -25.26 1.03 12.84
CA ARG A 75 -24.62 0.07 13.75
C ARG A 75 -24.95 -1.37 13.37
N LEU A 76 -26.24 -1.67 13.15
CA LEU A 76 -26.70 -2.98 12.70
C LEU A 76 -26.02 -3.38 11.39
N ARG A 77 -25.92 -2.46 10.42
CA ARG A 77 -25.22 -2.73 9.15
C ARG A 77 -23.76 -3.17 9.34
N VAL A 78 -23.05 -2.60 10.32
CA VAL A 78 -21.67 -3.00 10.62
C VAL A 78 -21.65 -4.41 11.22
N ILE A 79 -22.55 -4.71 12.16
CA ILE A 79 -22.64 -6.02 12.81
C ILE A 79 -23.06 -7.11 11.82
N ASP A 80 -24.08 -6.86 11.00
CA ASP A 80 -24.52 -7.80 9.95
C ASP A 80 -23.37 -8.13 8.98
N ASN A 81 -22.49 -7.17 8.65
CA ASN A 81 -21.31 -7.44 7.82
C ASN A 81 -20.28 -8.34 8.52
N PHE A 82 -20.07 -8.17 9.84
CA PHE A 82 -19.20 -9.07 10.61
C PHE A 82 -19.76 -10.49 10.64
N ILE A 83 -21.08 -10.63 10.90
CA ILE A 83 -21.77 -11.93 10.89
C ILE A 83 -21.67 -12.58 9.49
N ALA A 84 -21.98 -11.83 8.43
CA ALA A 84 -21.98 -12.34 7.06
C ALA A 84 -20.59 -12.77 6.57
N THR A 85 -19.52 -12.11 7.03
CA THR A 85 -18.14 -12.46 6.64
C THR A 85 -17.48 -13.48 7.56
N GLY A 86 -18.10 -13.80 8.71
CA GLY A 86 -17.48 -14.61 9.77
C GLY A 86 -16.25 -13.94 10.41
N SER A 87 -16.08 -12.63 10.21
CA SER A 87 -14.96 -11.88 10.76
C SER A 87 -15.22 -11.59 12.24
N LYS A 88 -14.18 -11.72 13.07
CA LYS A 88 -14.30 -11.43 14.49
C LYS A 88 -13.92 -9.99 14.82
N PRO A 89 -14.66 -9.28 15.69
CA PRO A 89 -14.36 -7.89 16.04
C PRO A 89 -12.99 -7.72 16.72
N GLU A 90 -12.55 -8.71 17.52
CA GLU A 90 -11.26 -8.64 18.22
C GLU A 90 -10.06 -8.55 17.26
N TRP A 91 -10.19 -9.00 16.01
CA TRP A 91 -9.13 -8.92 15.00
C TRP A 91 -8.75 -7.49 14.59
N MET A 92 -9.55 -6.49 14.97
CA MET A 92 -9.17 -5.08 14.79
C MET A 92 -8.02 -4.66 15.70
N VAL A 93 -7.80 -5.36 16.82
CA VAL A 93 -6.66 -5.15 17.70
C VAL A 93 -5.53 -6.08 17.27
N LEU A 94 -4.42 -5.50 16.83
CA LEU A 94 -3.31 -6.24 16.24
C LEU A 94 -2.34 -6.73 17.33
N GLU A 95 -2.26 -8.04 17.52
CA GLU A 95 -1.21 -8.67 18.34
C GLU A 95 0.06 -8.96 17.53
N VAL A 96 -0.10 -9.23 16.23
CA VAL A 96 0.99 -9.58 15.31
C VAL A 96 0.98 -8.61 14.13
N ILE A 97 2.12 -7.96 13.89
CA ILE A 97 2.29 -7.03 12.76
C ILE A 97 3.12 -7.72 11.66
N PRO A 98 2.56 -7.92 10.46
CA PRO A 98 3.30 -8.49 9.35
C PRO A 98 4.37 -7.52 8.85
N VAL A 99 5.54 -8.05 8.50
CA VAL A 99 6.64 -7.26 7.91
C VAL A 99 6.70 -7.52 6.41
N ILE A 100 6.60 -6.46 5.62
CA ILE A 100 6.69 -6.57 4.15
C ILE A 100 8.08 -7.10 3.71
N PRO A 101 8.15 -7.95 2.67
CA PRO A 101 9.41 -8.48 2.15
C PRO A 101 10.46 -7.39 1.87
N PRO A 102 11.76 -7.65 2.14
CA PRO A 102 12.84 -6.68 1.95
C PRO A 102 12.90 -6.05 0.55
N ASP A 103 12.60 -6.81 -0.49
CA ASP A 103 12.61 -6.33 -1.89
C ASP A 103 11.58 -5.23 -2.16
N LEU A 104 10.49 -5.18 -1.37
CA LEU A 104 9.48 -4.14 -1.46
C LEU A 104 9.83 -2.90 -0.61
N ARG A 105 10.91 -2.97 0.19
CA ARG A 105 11.46 -1.90 1.02
C ARG A 105 12.99 -1.84 0.91
N PRO A 106 13.54 -1.64 -0.30
CA PRO A 106 14.96 -1.81 -0.56
C PRO A 106 15.83 -0.81 0.20
N MET A 107 17.06 -1.24 0.47
CA MET A 107 18.18 -0.40 0.90
C MET A 107 19.23 -0.48 -0.21
N VAL A 108 19.49 0.65 -0.86
CA VAL A 108 20.41 0.72 -2.01
C VAL A 108 21.63 1.52 -1.61
N GLN A 109 22.81 0.96 -1.83
CA GLN A 109 24.07 1.67 -1.64
C GLN A 109 24.26 2.67 -2.79
N LEU A 110 24.59 3.91 -2.46
CA LEU A 110 24.95 4.97 -3.38
C LEU A 110 26.47 5.11 -3.45
N ASP A 111 26.95 5.74 -4.51
CA ASP A 111 28.36 6.10 -4.66
C ASP A 111 28.84 6.93 -3.46
N GLY A 112 30.04 6.62 -2.97
CA GLY A 112 30.61 7.26 -1.77
C GLY A 112 30.15 6.66 -0.44
N GLY A 113 29.64 5.42 -0.44
CA GLY A 113 29.37 4.64 0.78
C GLY A 113 28.10 5.06 1.54
N ARG A 114 27.27 5.92 0.94
CA ARG A 114 25.96 6.31 1.51
C ARG A 114 24.92 5.25 1.21
N PHE A 115 23.86 5.17 2.02
CA PHE A 115 22.73 4.28 1.80
C PHE A 115 21.45 5.08 1.62
N ALA A 116 20.67 4.73 0.60
CA ALA A 116 19.30 5.17 0.43
C ALA A 116 18.37 4.08 0.91
N THR A 117 17.49 4.41 1.86
CA THR A 117 16.53 3.48 2.46
C THR A 117 15.10 3.89 2.14
N SER A 118 14.22 2.89 1.99
CA SER A 118 12.78 3.13 2.00
C SER A 118 12.31 3.70 3.35
N ASP A 119 11.41 4.67 3.34
CA ASP A 119 10.78 5.27 4.53
C ASP A 119 10.16 4.21 5.46
N LEU A 120 9.64 3.11 4.89
CA LEU A 120 9.09 1.99 5.64
C LEU A 120 10.10 1.37 6.61
N ASN A 121 11.38 1.29 6.23
CA ASN A 121 12.40 0.70 7.10
C ASN A 121 12.55 1.50 8.40
N ASP A 122 12.42 2.82 8.33
CA ASP A 122 12.46 3.68 9.51
C ASP A 122 11.22 3.51 10.39
N LEU A 123 10.05 3.34 9.79
CA LEU A 123 8.80 3.09 10.51
C LEU A 123 8.83 1.72 11.20
N TYR A 124 9.22 0.64 10.49
CA TYR A 124 9.41 -0.68 11.09
C TYR A 124 10.44 -0.67 12.22
N ARG A 125 11.58 -0.01 12.01
CA ARG A 125 12.62 0.13 13.04
C ARG A 125 12.08 0.79 14.31
N ARG A 126 11.24 1.82 14.18
CA ARG A 126 10.60 2.47 15.33
C ARG A 126 9.68 1.50 16.08
N VAL A 127 8.82 0.76 15.39
CA VAL A 127 7.95 -0.25 16.01
C VAL A 127 8.77 -1.30 16.75
N ILE A 128 9.78 -1.88 16.11
CA ILE A 128 10.64 -2.91 16.71
C ILE A 128 11.35 -2.38 17.96
N ASN A 129 11.94 -1.18 17.88
CA ASN A 129 12.64 -0.58 19.01
C ASN A 129 11.72 -0.31 20.20
N ARG A 130 10.50 0.18 19.95
CA ARG A 130 9.50 0.42 20.99
C ARG A 130 9.00 -0.89 21.60
N ASN A 131 8.73 -1.90 20.77
CA ASN A 131 8.31 -3.22 21.23
C ASN A 131 9.38 -3.89 22.11
N ASN A 132 10.63 -3.89 21.66
CA ASN A 132 11.74 -4.46 22.44
C ASN A 132 11.98 -3.69 23.74
N ARG A 133 11.79 -2.37 23.74
CA ARG A 133 11.88 -1.55 24.95
C ARG A 133 10.75 -1.88 25.93
N LEU A 134 9.52 -2.04 25.44
CA LEU A 134 8.37 -2.43 26.25
C LEU A 134 8.59 -3.82 26.90
N SER A 135 9.07 -4.81 26.13
CA SER A 135 9.41 -6.14 26.66
C SER A 135 10.40 -6.06 27.82
N ARG A 136 11.49 -5.29 27.64
CA ARG A 136 12.49 -5.09 28.70
C ARG A 136 11.93 -4.38 29.92
N LEU A 137 11.05 -3.40 29.74
CA LEU A 137 10.39 -2.69 30.85
C LEU A 137 9.48 -3.62 31.65
N GLN A 138 8.82 -4.57 30.99
CA GLN A 138 8.01 -5.59 31.65
C GLN A 138 8.88 -6.62 32.39
N GLU A 139 10.00 -7.06 31.81
CA GLU A 139 10.95 -7.98 32.43
C GLU A 139 11.54 -7.43 33.74
N ILE A 140 11.84 -6.13 33.79
CA ILE A 140 12.37 -5.46 34.99
C ILE A 140 11.27 -5.00 35.97
N LEU A 141 10.00 -5.32 35.70
CA LEU A 141 8.84 -4.88 36.49
C LEU A 141 8.85 -3.35 36.72
N ALA A 142 9.12 -2.59 35.66
CA ALA A 142 9.14 -1.13 35.74
C ALA A 142 7.77 -0.59 36.19
N PRO A 143 7.72 0.56 36.88
CA PRO A 143 6.47 1.17 37.32
C PRO A 143 5.44 1.31 36.20
N GLU A 144 4.16 1.10 36.52
CA GLU A 144 3.09 1.07 35.52
C GLU A 144 3.02 2.32 34.66
N ILE A 145 3.30 3.50 35.23
CA ILE A 145 3.31 4.77 34.48
C ILE A 145 4.28 4.73 33.30
N ILE A 146 5.46 4.13 33.50
CA ILE A 146 6.49 4.01 32.46
C ILE A 146 6.03 3.01 31.39
N VAL A 147 5.49 1.87 31.80
CA VAL A 147 4.95 0.85 30.90
C VAL A 147 3.79 1.42 30.07
N ARG A 148 2.86 2.14 30.69
CA ARG A 148 1.72 2.80 30.02
C ARG A 148 2.20 3.81 28.97
N ASN A 149 3.20 4.63 29.29
CA ASN A 149 3.76 5.57 28.32
C ASN A 149 4.45 4.83 27.15
N GLU A 150 5.18 3.74 27.41
CA GLU A 150 5.80 2.97 26.33
C GLU A 150 4.75 2.24 25.46
N LYS A 151 3.66 1.72 26.05
CA LYS A 151 2.50 1.19 25.30
C LYS A 151 1.90 2.27 24.37
N ARG A 152 1.71 3.50 24.86
CA ARG A 152 1.26 4.64 24.04
C ARG A 152 2.24 4.94 22.90
N MET A 153 3.54 4.95 23.18
CA MET A 153 4.57 5.20 22.16
C MET A 153 4.65 4.09 21.11
N LEU A 154 4.41 2.84 21.50
CA LEU A 154 4.30 1.72 20.58
C LEU A 154 3.06 1.89 19.69
N GLN A 155 1.90 2.24 20.26
CA GLN A 155 0.69 2.52 19.49
C GLN A 155 0.92 3.61 18.44
N GLU A 156 1.54 4.73 18.82
CA GLU A 156 1.86 5.81 17.87
C GLU A 156 2.84 5.38 16.77
N ALA A 157 3.77 4.48 17.07
CA ALA A 157 4.69 3.94 16.08
C ALA A 157 3.96 3.02 15.07
N VAL A 158 2.99 2.22 15.54
CA VAL A 158 2.16 1.36 14.68
C VAL A 158 1.19 2.20 13.84
N ASP A 159 0.58 3.22 14.45
CA ASP A 159 -0.29 4.18 13.74
C ASP A 159 0.49 4.83 12.58
N ALA A 160 1.73 5.28 12.84
CA ALA A 160 2.58 5.88 11.80
C ALA A 160 3.05 4.88 10.73
N LEU A 161 3.23 3.60 11.07
CA LEU A 161 3.58 2.56 10.11
C LEU A 161 2.43 2.31 9.12
N ILE A 162 1.20 2.22 9.62
CA ILE A 162 0.01 1.95 8.82
C ILE A 162 -0.40 3.20 8.03
N ASP A 163 -0.61 4.33 8.72
CA ASP A 163 -1.18 5.55 8.14
C ASP A 163 -0.62 6.80 8.84
N ASN A 164 0.53 7.28 8.33
CA ASN A 164 1.26 8.38 8.95
C ASN A 164 0.56 9.72 8.73
N GLY A 165 0.11 10.34 9.83
CA GLY A 165 -0.53 11.66 9.81
C GLY A 165 -2.04 11.65 9.95
N ARG A 166 -2.67 10.45 9.99
CA ARG A 166 -4.09 10.34 10.30
C ARG A 166 -4.43 10.77 11.72
N ARG A 167 -3.52 10.52 12.67
CA ARG A 167 -3.68 10.87 14.08
C ARG A 167 -2.45 11.59 14.59
N GLY A 168 -2.65 12.77 15.19
CA GLY A 168 -1.56 13.54 15.81
C GLY A 168 -0.57 14.11 14.79
N ARG A 169 0.70 14.21 15.21
CA ARG A 169 1.77 14.81 14.40
C ARG A 169 2.41 13.76 13.50
N THR A 170 2.56 14.08 12.22
CA THR A 170 3.26 13.25 11.25
C THR A 170 4.69 12.96 11.69
N VAL A 171 5.09 11.70 11.63
CA VAL A 171 6.48 11.31 11.82
C VAL A 171 7.30 11.78 10.64
N VAL A 172 8.29 12.63 10.92
CA VAL A 172 9.20 13.19 9.91
C VAL A 172 10.55 12.49 9.95
N GLY A 173 11.14 12.34 8.75
CA GLY A 173 12.50 11.86 8.55
C GLY A 173 13.50 13.01 8.46
N ALA A 174 14.64 12.75 7.82
CA ALA A 174 15.62 13.78 7.50
C ALA A 174 14.99 14.91 6.66
N ASN A 175 15.44 16.15 6.89
CA ASN A 175 14.94 17.37 6.23
C ASN A 175 13.45 17.69 6.50
N ASN A 176 12.90 17.27 7.65
CA ASN A 176 11.50 17.51 8.04
C ASN A 176 10.45 16.98 7.02
N ARG A 177 10.84 16.07 6.13
CA ARG A 177 9.92 15.42 5.19
C ARG A 177 9.10 14.36 5.93
N PRO A 178 7.76 14.30 5.79
CA PRO A 178 6.98 13.20 6.35
C PRO A 178 7.37 11.87 5.71
N LEU A 179 7.51 10.84 6.54
CA LEU A 179 7.78 9.47 6.08
C LEU A 179 6.54 8.90 5.41
N LYS A 180 6.71 8.20 4.29
CA LYS A 180 5.61 7.50 3.60
C LYS A 180 5.26 6.20 4.34
N SER A 181 3.99 6.06 4.72
CA SER A 181 3.40 4.88 5.38
C SER A 181 2.96 3.80 4.40
N LEU A 182 2.44 2.68 4.91
CA LEU A 182 1.86 1.61 4.08
C LEU A 182 0.67 2.10 3.26
N SER A 183 -0.23 2.90 3.86
CA SER A 183 -1.36 3.51 3.15
C SER A 183 -0.90 4.44 2.02
N ASP A 184 0.13 5.27 2.26
CA ASP A 184 0.66 6.20 1.25
C ASP A 184 1.27 5.50 0.02
N ILE A 185 1.72 4.27 0.17
CA ILE A 185 2.25 3.47 -0.95
C ILE A 185 1.12 2.99 -1.86
N ILE A 186 -0.08 2.84 -1.31
CA ILE A 186 -1.26 2.37 -2.03
C ILE A 186 -2.00 3.56 -2.65
N GLU A 187 -2.18 4.62 -1.87
CA GLU A 187 -3.00 5.78 -2.19
C GLU A 187 -2.26 6.88 -2.97
N GLY A 188 -3.04 7.83 -3.51
CA GLY A 188 -2.51 9.02 -4.16
C GLY A 188 -2.00 8.82 -5.58
N LYS A 189 -1.52 9.91 -6.18
CA LYS A 189 -1.02 9.91 -7.58
C LYS A 189 0.26 9.09 -7.74
N GLN A 190 1.09 9.02 -6.70
CA GLN A 190 2.31 8.22 -6.67
C GLN A 190 2.09 6.80 -6.10
N GLY A 191 0.87 6.46 -5.71
CA GLY A 191 0.55 5.14 -5.17
C GLY A 191 0.56 4.05 -6.24
N ARG A 192 0.71 2.81 -5.79
CA ARG A 192 0.83 1.63 -6.66
C ARG A 192 -0.36 1.47 -7.62
N PHE A 193 -1.58 1.76 -7.18
CA PHE A 193 -2.75 1.65 -8.06
C PHE A 193 -2.64 2.56 -9.29
N ARG A 194 -2.25 3.82 -9.11
CA ARG A 194 -2.22 4.78 -10.21
C ARG A 194 -0.95 4.71 -11.05
N GLN A 195 0.22 4.53 -10.42
CA GLN A 195 1.50 4.56 -11.13
C GLN A 195 1.98 3.22 -11.64
N ASN A 196 1.57 2.11 -11.02
CA ASN A 196 2.14 0.80 -11.31
C ASN A 196 1.10 -0.18 -11.86
N LEU A 197 -0.20 -0.02 -11.56
CA LEU A 197 -1.24 -0.91 -12.05
C LEU A 197 -1.93 -0.36 -13.32
N LEU A 198 -2.34 0.90 -13.31
CA LEU A 198 -3.06 1.51 -14.45
C LEU A 198 -2.14 1.96 -15.59
N GLY A 199 -0.95 2.46 -15.26
CA GLY A 199 0.08 2.82 -16.23
C GLY A 199 1.36 2.07 -15.92
N LYS A 200 2.03 1.55 -16.95
CA LYS A 200 3.35 0.92 -16.81
C LYS A 200 4.27 1.41 -17.91
N ARG A 201 5.57 1.35 -17.65
CA ARG A 201 6.55 1.43 -18.73
C ARG A 201 6.42 0.16 -19.56
N VAL A 202 6.48 0.32 -20.87
CA VAL A 202 6.31 -0.77 -21.83
C VAL A 202 7.57 -0.86 -22.69
N ASP A 203 8.03 -2.08 -22.91
CA ASP A 203 9.11 -2.37 -23.85
C ASP A 203 8.60 -2.19 -25.30
N TYR A 204 9.53 -2.19 -26.27
CA TYR A 204 9.22 -1.96 -27.69
C TYR A 204 8.44 -0.65 -27.92
N SER A 205 8.86 0.41 -27.22
CA SER A 205 8.29 1.75 -27.37
C SER A 205 9.38 2.79 -27.58
N GLY A 206 9.05 3.87 -28.29
CA GLY A 206 9.96 4.96 -28.63
C GLY A 206 9.27 6.31 -28.58
N ARG A 207 10.05 7.38 -28.53
CA ARG A 207 9.56 8.77 -28.62
C ARG A 207 10.49 9.60 -29.49
N SER A 208 9.93 10.37 -30.40
CA SER A 208 10.65 11.35 -31.21
C SER A 208 9.81 12.62 -31.40
N VAL A 209 10.43 13.65 -31.97
CA VAL A 209 9.76 14.88 -32.41
C VAL A 209 9.01 14.60 -33.71
N ILE A 210 7.77 15.10 -33.79
CA ILE A 210 6.93 14.96 -34.99
C ILE A 210 7.22 16.09 -35.98
N VAL A 211 7.29 15.74 -37.27
CA VAL A 211 7.45 16.69 -38.39
C VAL A 211 6.39 16.39 -39.44
N VAL A 212 5.95 17.40 -40.18
CA VAL A 212 4.92 17.25 -41.21
C VAL A 212 5.47 16.49 -42.43
N GLY A 213 4.76 15.43 -42.85
CA GLY A 213 5.10 14.61 -44.00
C GLY A 213 4.03 14.68 -45.10
N PRO A 214 4.00 15.74 -45.92
CA PRO A 214 2.89 15.98 -46.86
C PRO A 214 2.76 14.94 -47.98
N LYS A 215 3.78 14.10 -48.19
CA LYS A 215 3.79 13.03 -49.20
C LYS A 215 3.19 11.71 -48.69
N LEU A 216 2.94 11.59 -47.39
CA LEU A 216 2.44 10.35 -46.77
C LEU A 216 0.93 10.21 -46.97
N LYS A 217 0.45 8.98 -47.15
CA LYS A 217 -0.99 8.68 -47.14
C LYS A 217 -1.53 8.68 -45.70
N ILE A 218 -2.85 8.77 -45.55
CA ILE A 218 -3.51 8.84 -44.23
C ILE A 218 -3.21 7.65 -43.30
N HIS A 219 -2.94 6.47 -43.86
CA HIS A 219 -2.61 5.26 -43.10
C HIS A 219 -1.10 5.10 -42.84
N GLN A 220 -0.27 6.05 -43.27
CA GLN A 220 1.19 5.92 -43.24
C GLN A 220 1.82 6.90 -42.24
N CYS A 221 2.95 6.50 -41.67
CA CYS A 221 3.79 7.38 -40.86
C CYS A 221 5.26 7.20 -41.19
N GLY A 222 6.04 8.29 -41.16
CA GLY A 222 7.49 8.21 -41.24
C GLY A 222 8.10 7.76 -39.91
N LEU A 223 8.94 6.72 -39.93
CA LEU A 223 9.64 6.22 -38.75
C LEU A 223 11.15 6.33 -38.99
N PRO A 224 11.92 7.02 -38.11
CA PRO A 224 13.36 7.10 -38.25
C PRO A 224 14.00 5.71 -38.24
N ARG A 225 14.92 5.49 -39.17
CA ARG A 225 15.66 4.23 -39.34
C ARG A 225 16.27 3.68 -38.05
N GLU A 226 16.92 4.53 -37.26
CA GLU A 226 17.53 4.14 -35.98
C GLU A 226 16.48 3.65 -34.98
N MET A 227 15.34 4.34 -34.91
CA MET A 227 14.22 3.94 -34.03
C MET A 227 13.59 2.63 -34.50
N ALA A 228 13.43 2.46 -35.81
CA ALA A 228 12.87 1.26 -36.40
C ALA A 228 13.75 0.03 -36.12
N ILE A 229 15.08 0.15 -36.24
CA ILE A 229 15.99 -0.95 -35.89
C ILE A 229 15.81 -1.40 -34.45
N GLU A 230 15.74 -0.47 -33.50
CA GLU A 230 15.61 -0.82 -32.08
C GLU A 230 14.24 -1.42 -31.74
N LEU A 231 13.15 -0.86 -32.29
CA LEU A 231 11.80 -1.38 -32.07
C LEU A 231 11.61 -2.78 -32.65
N PHE A 232 12.16 -3.04 -33.85
CA PHE A 232 12.01 -4.30 -34.56
C PHE A 232 13.20 -5.26 -34.39
N GLN A 233 14.12 -4.97 -33.47
CA GLN A 233 15.37 -5.71 -33.29
C GLN A 233 15.18 -7.24 -33.21
N PRO A 234 14.21 -7.80 -32.45
CA PRO A 234 14.03 -9.26 -32.40
C PRO A 234 13.62 -9.86 -33.75
N PHE A 235 12.80 -9.14 -34.52
CA PHE A 235 12.30 -9.58 -35.81
C PHE A 235 13.40 -9.54 -36.87
N VAL A 236 14.21 -8.48 -36.87
CA VAL A 236 15.39 -8.36 -37.74
C VAL A 236 16.39 -9.49 -37.46
N ILE A 237 16.69 -9.77 -36.19
CA ILE A 237 17.59 -10.88 -35.81
C ILE A 237 17.04 -12.22 -36.32
N ASN A 238 15.76 -12.49 -36.14
CA ASN A 238 15.14 -13.73 -36.61
C ASN A 238 15.21 -13.85 -38.14
N ARG A 239 14.96 -12.76 -38.87
CA ARG A 239 15.01 -12.74 -40.34
C ARG A 239 16.43 -12.98 -40.85
N LEU A 240 17.45 -12.33 -40.26
CA LEU A 240 18.86 -12.52 -40.59
C LEU A 240 19.35 -13.97 -40.41
N ILE A 241 18.84 -14.66 -39.40
CA ILE A 241 19.19 -16.07 -39.17
C ILE A 241 18.48 -16.97 -40.18
N ARG A 242 17.19 -16.73 -40.44
CA ARG A 242 16.40 -17.52 -41.40
C ARG A 242 16.88 -17.36 -42.84
N SER A 243 17.39 -16.20 -43.22
CA SER A 243 17.97 -15.97 -44.54
C SER A 243 19.38 -16.56 -44.69
N GLY A 244 19.95 -17.14 -43.62
CA GLY A 244 21.31 -17.71 -43.64
C GLY A 244 22.42 -16.67 -43.67
N MET A 245 22.10 -15.37 -43.55
CA MET A 245 23.11 -14.30 -43.51
C MET A 245 23.95 -14.36 -42.24
N VAL A 246 23.36 -14.86 -41.14
CA VAL A 246 24.03 -14.95 -39.85
C VAL A 246 23.73 -16.27 -39.14
N ASN A 247 24.75 -16.91 -38.58
CA ASN A 247 24.63 -18.22 -37.94
C ASN A 247 24.11 -18.17 -36.49
N ASN A 248 24.22 -17.04 -35.79
CA ASN A 248 23.80 -16.94 -34.38
C ASN A 248 23.32 -15.53 -33.97
N ILE A 249 22.58 -15.46 -32.86
CA ILE A 249 22.01 -14.21 -32.31
C ILE A 249 23.10 -13.18 -31.97
N LYS A 250 24.25 -13.61 -31.45
CA LYS A 250 25.35 -12.70 -31.06
C LYS A 250 25.96 -12.00 -32.27
N ALA A 251 26.17 -12.72 -33.36
CA ALA A 251 26.66 -12.18 -34.62
C ALA A 251 25.63 -11.23 -35.23
N ALA A 252 24.33 -11.52 -35.13
CA ALA A 252 23.27 -10.63 -35.63
C ALA A 252 23.24 -9.32 -34.84
N LYS A 253 23.35 -9.37 -33.51
CA LYS A 253 23.50 -8.16 -32.67
C LYS A 253 24.75 -7.35 -33.01
N LYS A 254 25.87 -8.02 -33.30
CA LYS A 254 27.12 -7.34 -33.70
C LYS A 254 27.01 -6.70 -35.08
N LEU A 255 26.27 -7.32 -35.99
CA LEU A 255 26.00 -6.80 -37.33
C LEU A 255 25.09 -5.57 -37.23
N ILE A 256 24.04 -5.63 -36.41
CA ILE A 256 23.16 -4.49 -36.09
C ILE A 256 23.95 -3.33 -35.49
N ALA A 257 24.81 -3.59 -34.50
CA ALA A 257 25.64 -2.55 -33.89
C ALA A 257 26.64 -1.89 -34.84
N ARG A 258 26.96 -2.53 -35.99
CA ARG A 258 27.87 -2.00 -37.02
C ARG A 258 27.14 -1.19 -38.09
N ASN A 259 25.81 -1.13 -38.08
CA ASN A 259 24.99 -0.47 -39.12
C ASN A 259 25.34 -0.91 -40.55
N ASP A 260 25.54 -2.22 -40.73
CA ASP A 260 25.79 -2.81 -42.06
C ASP A 260 24.61 -2.52 -43.02
N PRO A 261 24.87 -2.06 -44.26
CA PRO A 261 23.81 -1.72 -45.22
C PRO A 261 22.77 -2.82 -45.47
N CYS A 262 23.17 -4.10 -45.38
CA CYS A 262 22.28 -5.24 -45.60
C CYS A 262 21.09 -5.28 -44.59
N ILE A 263 21.25 -4.67 -43.41
CA ILE A 263 20.18 -4.59 -42.41
C ILE A 263 19.00 -3.77 -42.90
N TRP A 264 19.23 -2.75 -43.73
CA TRP A 264 18.16 -1.86 -44.17
C TRP A 264 17.16 -2.57 -45.07
N GLU A 265 17.64 -3.45 -45.94
CA GLU A 265 16.79 -4.29 -46.79
C GLU A 265 15.95 -5.25 -45.94
N VAL A 266 16.60 -5.93 -44.98
CA VAL A 266 15.94 -6.84 -44.05
C VAL A 266 14.92 -6.11 -43.18
N LEU A 267 15.22 -4.90 -42.73
CA LEU A 267 14.34 -4.08 -41.92
C LEU A 267 13.10 -3.66 -42.73
N GLN A 268 13.28 -3.30 -44.00
CA GLN A 268 12.17 -2.93 -44.87
C GLN A 268 11.21 -4.12 -45.09
N GLU A 269 11.73 -5.32 -45.32
CA GLU A 269 10.91 -6.55 -45.39
C GLU A 269 10.17 -6.84 -44.08
N VAL A 270 10.81 -6.59 -42.93
CA VAL A 270 10.21 -6.84 -41.61
C VAL A 270 9.10 -5.82 -41.29
N ILE A 271 9.23 -4.58 -41.76
CA ILE A 271 8.26 -3.51 -41.50
C ILE A 271 7.02 -3.63 -42.38
N GLU A 272 7.14 -4.19 -43.58
CA GLU A 272 6.04 -4.34 -44.50
C GLU A 272 4.88 -5.14 -43.87
N GLY A 273 3.68 -4.53 -43.84
CA GLY A 273 2.50 -5.14 -43.23
C GLY A 273 2.45 -5.13 -41.69
N HIS A 274 3.44 -4.55 -40.98
CA HIS A 274 3.44 -4.42 -39.52
C HIS A 274 3.09 -3.00 -39.04
N PRO A 275 1.85 -2.74 -38.59
CA PRO A 275 1.46 -1.41 -38.13
C PRO A 275 2.11 -1.05 -36.79
N VAL A 276 2.38 0.24 -36.61
CA VAL A 276 2.85 0.83 -35.35
C VAL A 276 1.78 1.76 -34.76
N MET A 277 1.73 1.84 -33.44
CA MET A 277 0.80 2.70 -32.71
C MET A 277 1.46 4.03 -32.36
N LEU A 278 0.94 5.14 -32.89
CA LEU A 278 1.37 6.49 -32.53
C LEU A 278 0.44 7.06 -31.45
N ASN A 279 1.03 7.70 -30.44
CA ASN A 279 0.30 8.35 -29.34
C ASN A 279 0.88 9.73 -29.04
N ARG A 280 0.03 10.70 -28.74
CA ARG A 280 0.42 12.03 -28.23
C ARG A 280 -0.27 12.31 -26.89
N ALA A 281 0.53 12.53 -25.86
CA ALA A 281 0.02 12.97 -24.56
C ALA A 281 -0.33 14.47 -24.58
N PRO A 282 -1.42 14.91 -23.93
CA PRO A 282 -2.41 14.10 -23.18
C PRO A 282 -3.42 13.39 -24.12
N THR A 283 -3.70 12.11 -23.84
CA THR A 283 -4.67 11.31 -24.59
C THR A 283 -6.08 11.52 -24.04
N LEU A 284 -6.86 12.42 -24.66
CA LEU A 284 -8.21 12.77 -24.18
C LEU A 284 -9.31 11.79 -24.62
N HIS A 285 -9.14 11.15 -25.77
CA HIS A 285 -10.09 10.23 -26.35
C HIS A 285 -9.37 9.16 -27.18
N ARG A 286 -10.08 8.11 -27.60
CA ARG A 286 -9.51 6.98 -28.35
C ARG A 286 -8.67 7.37 -29.58
N LEU A 287 -9.04 8.44 -30.29
CA LEU A 287 -8.31 8.88 -31.48
C LEU A 287 -6.93 9.50 -31.19
N GLY A 288 -6.55 9.67 -29.91
CA GLY A 288 -5.19 10.08 -29.55
C GLY A 288 -4.17 8.96 -29.72
N ILE A 289 -4.63 7.72 -29.94
CA ILE A 289 -3.81 6.57 -30.29
C ILE A 289 -4.33 6.01 -31.62
N GLN A 290 -3.47 5.93 -32.62
CA GLN A 290 -3.83 5.45 -33.96
C GLN A 290 -2.73 4.55 -34.53
N ALA A 291 -3.14 3.58 -35.33
CA ALA A 291 -2.23 2.66 -36.01
C ALA A 291 -1.87 3.20 -37.40
N PHE A 292 -0.60 3.09 -37.77
CA PHE A 292 -0.08 3.50 -39.07
C PHE A 292 0.92 2.48 -39.61
N GLU A 293 1.02 2.39 -40.93
CA GLU A 293 2.07 1.66 -41.64
C GLU A 293 3.37 2.49 -41.61
N PRO A 294 4.49 1.94 -41.10
CA PRO A 294 5.74 2.68 -41.03
C PRO A 294 6.44 2.76 -42.40
N ILE A 295 6.96 3.94 -42.71
CA ILE A 295 7.83 4.21 -43.86
C ILE A 295 9.18 4.72 -43.36
N LEU A 296 10.27 4.15 -43.87
CA LEU A 296 11.66 4.46 -43.49
C LEU A 296 12.29 5.64 -44.25
#